data_AF-A0A919PWU3-F1
#
_entry.id   AF-A0A919PWU3-F1
#
_cell.length_a   1.000
_cell.length_b   1.000
_cell.length_c   1.000
_cell.angle_alpha   90.00
_cell.angle_beta   90.00
_cell.angle_gamma   90.00
#
_symmetry.space_group_name_H-M   'P 1'
#
loop_
_entity.id
_entity.type
_entity.pdbx_description
1 polymer ?
#
loop_
_entity_poly.entity_id
_entity_poly.type
_entity_poly.pdbx_seq_one_letter_code
_entity_poly.pdbx_strand_id
1 'polypeptide(L)'
;MEHEPSARLRDALALVQRDLEAGGVRRQLHLEDVDGSYVVVLDDGSSWGGGPELDGGEDAAALWTAAEAAQDLLAVVLGTLWPVCPRHDLGLHVRSDRAGPQWSADASSATPTWWCNADGGHRIADVGRLPPKHVHT
;
A
#
# COMPACT_ATOMS: atom_id res chain seq x y z
N MET A 1 -14.15 15.52 17.35
CA MET A 1 -12.89 16.26 17.11
C MET A 1 -12.16 15.39 16.13
N GLU A 2 -12.03 15.84 14.89
CA GLU A 2 -11.17 15.15 13.93
C GLU A 2 -9.76 15.25 14.49
N HIS A 3 -9.12 14.10 14.70
CA HIS A 3 -7.72 14.07 15.05
C HIS A 3 -6.92 14.41 13.77
N GLU A 4 -5.66 14.83 13.90
CA GLU A 4 -4.80 14.98 12.72
C GLU A 4 -3.97 13.70 12.52
N PRO A 5 -3.87 13.16 11.29
CA PRO A 5 -3.08 11.96 11.05
C PRO A 5 -1.61 12.23 11.34
N SER A 6 -0.94 11.23 11.91
CA SER A 6 0.48 11.34 12.22
C SER A 6 1.28 11.67 10.96
N ALA A 7 2.40 12.41 11.12
CA ALA A 7 3.28 12.73 9.99
C ALA A 7 3.73 11.46 9.25
N ARG A 8 3.99 10.37 10.00
CA ARG A 8 4.36 9.06 9.44
C ARG A 8 3.29 8.49 8.52
N LEU A 9 2.02 8.54 8.93
CA LEU A 9 0.94 8.01 8.12
C LEU A 9 0.72 8.85 6.86
N ARG A 10 0.86 10.17 6.95
CA ARG A 10 0.83 11.07 5.79
C ARG A 10 1.98 10.80 4.81
N ASP A 11 3.19 10.65 5.33
CA ASP A 11 4.38 10.35 4.51
C ASP A 11 4.26 8.96 3.86
N ALA A 12 3.76 7.97 4.60
CA ALA A 12 3.47 6.64 4.08
C ALA A 12 2.46 6.69 2.93
N LEU A 13 1.32 7.38 3.11
CA LEU A 13 0.32 7.51 2.06
C LEU A 13 0.88 8.21 0.82
N ALA A 14 1.72 9.22 0.99
CA ALA A 14 2.37 9.89 -0.14
C ALA A 14 3.31 8.97 -0.94
N LEU A 15 3.98 8.02 -0.28
CA LEU A 15 4.78 6.99 -0.96
C LEU A 15 3.89 6.00 -1.73
N VAL A 16 2.79 5.56 -1.13
CA VAL A 16 1.80 4.67 -1.77
C VAL A 16 1.16 5.37 -2.99
N GLN A 17 0.80 6.65 -2.87
CA GLN A 17 0.27 7.47 -3.96
C GLN A 17 1.25 7.55 -5.13
N ARG A 18 2.56 7.72 -4.87
CA ARG A 18 3.58 7.71 -5.92
C ARG A 18 3.60 6.40 -6.69
N ASP A 19 3.50 5.27 -5.99
CA ASP A 19 3.46 3.96 -6.63
C ASP A 19 2.15 3.75 -7.39
N LEU A 20 1.05 4.35 -6.92
CA LEU A 20 -0.25 4.31 -7.58
C LEU A 20 -0.15 4.96 -8.96
N GLU A 21 0.46 6.13 -9.00
CA GLU A 21 0.75 6.88 -10.22
C GLU A 21 1.72 6.13 -11.13
N ALA A 22 2.80 5.56 -10.57
CA ALA A 22 3.75 4.74 -11.33
C ALA A 22 3.09 3.49 -11.94
N GLY A 23 2.14 2.88 -11.23
CA GLY A 23 1.31 1.77 -11.71
C GLY A 23 0.28 2.17 -12.78
N GLY A 24 0.09 3.47 -13.01
CA GLY A 24 -0.82 4.02 -14.02
C GLY A 24 -2.27 4.19 -13.57
N VAL A 25 -2.55 4.06 -12.26
CA VAL A 25 -3.89 4.30 -11.71
C VAL A 25 -4.04 5.79 -11.43
N ARG A 26 -4.97 6.45 -12.14
CA ARG A 26 -5.22 7.90 -12.04
C ARG A 26 -6.27 8.22 -10.98
N ARG A 27 -5.97 7.90 -9.72
CA ARG A 27 -6.79 8.24 -8.55
C ARG A 27 -5.90 8.90 -7.50
N GLN A 28 -6.51 9.68 -6.60
CA GLN A 28 -5.82 10.19 -5.42
C GLN A 28 -6.32 9.46 -4.18
N LEU A 29 -5.39 9.16 -3.28
CA LEU A 29 -5.65 8.56 -1.98
C LEU A 29 -5.65 9.65 -0.91
N HIS A 30 -6.56 9.53 0.04
CA HIS A 30 -6.67 10.41 1.21
C HIS A 30 -6.79 9.58 2.49
N LEU A 31 -6.50 10.21 3.63
CA LEU A 31 -6.79 9.66 4.96
C LEU A 31 -8.08 10.31 5.45
N GLU A 32 -9.00 9.49 5.98
CA GLU A 32 -10.22 9.94 6.63
C GLU A 32 -10.28 9.39 8.06
N ASP A 33 -10.61 10.24 9.02
CA ASP A 33 -10.84 9.85 10.42
C ASP A 33 -12.25 9.27 10.56
N VAL A 34 -12.33 7.99 10.89
CA VAL A 34 -13.56 7.25 11.14
C VAL A 34 -13.53 6.77 12.59
N ASP A 35 -14.30 7.47 13.44
CA ASP A 35 -14.44 7.17 14.87
C ASP A 35 -13.12 7.09 15.65
N GLY A 36 -12.11 7.88 15.27
CA GLY A 36 -10.80 7.93 15.92
C GLY A 36 -9.74 7.03 15.29
N SER A 37 -10.08 6.30 14.22
CA SER A 37 -9.16 5.49 13.43
C SER A 37 -9.10 6.01 12.00
N TYR A 38 -7.92 5.98 11.38
CA TYR A 38 -7.79 6.40 9.98
C TYR A 38 -8.03 5.27 9.00
N VAL A 39 -8.70 5.59 7.89
CA VAL A 39 -8.84 4.71 6.73
C VAL A 39 -8.31 5.40 5.47
N VAL A 40 -7.92 4.61 4.47
CA VAL A 40 -7.59 5.13 3.14
C VAL A 40 -8.88 5.26 2.32
N VAL A 41 -9.07 6.41 1.70
CA VAL A 41 -10.23 6.70 0.84
C VAL A 41 -9.78 7.24 -0.51
N LEU A 42 -10.63 7.10 -1.51
CA LEU A 42 -10.44 7.68 -2.84
C LEU A 42 -10.90 9.15 -2.87
N ASP A 43 -10.46 9.87 -3.90
CA ASP A 43 -10.82 11.26 -4.21
C ASP A 43 -12.32 11.54 -4.41
N ASP A 44 -13.12 10.51 -4.67
CA ASP A 44 -14.59 10.62 -4.72
C ASP A 44 -15.27 10.30 -3.37
N GLY A 45 -14.48 10.11 -2.32
CA GLY A 45 -14.94 9.75 -0.98
C GLY A 45 -15.25 8.26 -0.79
N SER A 46 -15.03 7.41 -1.80
CA SER A 46 -15.24 5.97 -1.65
C SER A 46 -14.18 5.37 -0.74
N SER A 47 -14.63 4.55 0.20
CA SER A 47 -13.77 3.86 1.17
C SER A 47 -14.12 2.38 1.24
N TRP A 48 -13.22 1.60 1.84
CA TRP A 48 -13.47 0.20 2.15
C TRP A 48 -13.07 -0.08 3.60
N GLY A 49 -14.07 -0.35 4.44
CA GLY A 49 -13.86 -0.57 5.88
C GLY A 49 -13.35 -1.97 6.25
N GLY A 50 -13.02 -2.82 5.28
CA GLY A 50 -12.51 -4.17 5.53
C GLY A 50 -10.99 -4.29 5.57
N GLY A 51 -10.27 -3.19 5.37
CA GLY A 51 -8.81 -3.16 5.30
C GLY A 51 -8.13 -3.23 6.67
N PRO A 52 -6.79 -3.37 6.68
CA PRO A 52 -6.04 -3.33 7.92
C PRO A 52 -6.21 -1.98 8.61
N GLU A 53 -6.18 -1.99 9.94
CA GLU A 53 -6.08 -0.77 10.73
C GLU A 53 -4.74 -0.08 10.42
N LEU A 54 -4.79 1.23 10.15
CA LEU A 54 -3.60 2.01 9.82
C LEU A 54 -2.75 2.26 11.07
N ASP A 55 -1.48 1.84 11.03
CA ASP A 55 -0.55 1.99 12.15
C ASP A 55 0.39 3.18 11.93
N GLY A 56 0.17 4.28 12.66
CA GLY A 56 1.03 5.47 12.61
C GLY A 56 2.22 5.46 13.57
N GLY A 57 2.50 4.36 14.26
CA GLY A 57 3.50 4.24 15.32
C GLY A 57 4.95 4.22 14.81
N GLU A 58 5.22 3.41 13.79
CA GLU A 58 6.54 3.25 13.16
C GLU A 58 6.46 3.42 11.63
N ASP A 59 7.53 3.96 11.02
CA ASP A 59 7.51 4.33 9.60
C ASP A 59 7.22 3.14 8.67
N ALA A 60 7.80 1.96 8.96
CA ALA A 60 7.59 0.76 8.14
C ALA A 60 6.20 0.14 8.37
N ALA A 61 5.67 0.18 9.58
CA ALA A 61 4.30 -0.26 9.87
C ALA A 61 3.26 0.65 9.20
N ALA A 62 3.47 1.96 9.23
CA ALA A 62 2.66 2.95 8.53
C ALA A 62 2.66 2.70 7.02
N LEU A 63 3.85 2.48 6.44
CA LEU A 63 3.99 2.21 5.02
C LEU A 63 3.37 0.88 4.60
N TRP A 64 3.51 -0.17 5.42
CA TRP A 64 2.88 -1.45 5.18
C TRP A 64 1.35 -1.34 5.16
N THR A 65 0.77 -0.84 6.25
CA THR A 65 -0.68 -0.81 6.45
C THR A 65 -1.35 0.11 5.43
N ALA A 66 -0.75 1.26 5.10
CA ALA A 66 -1.25 2.14 4.05
C ALA A 66 -1.22 1.48 2.66
N ALA A 67 -0.15 0.72 2.35
CA ALA A 67 -0.03 0.03 1.07
C ALA A 67 -1.08 -1.07 0.93
N GLU A 68 -1.23 -1.92 1.95
CA GLU A 68 -2.22 -3.01 1.98
C GLU A 68 -3.65 -2.46 1.93
N ALA A 69 -3.98 -1.45 2.74
CA ALA A 69 -5.29 -0.78 2.70
C ALA A 69 -5.61 -0.18 1.32
N ALA A 70 -4.62 0.42 0.65
CA ALA A 70 -4.81 0.94 -0.70
C ALA A 70 -5.04 -0.17 -1.74
N GLN A 71 -4.30 -1.29 -1.65
CA GLN A 71 -4.52 -2.43 -2.57
C GLN A 71 -5.94 -2.96 -2.44
N ASP A 72 -6.40 -3.19 -1.22
CA ASP A 72 -7.72 -3.77 -1.01
C ASP A 72 -8.84 -2.80 -1.39
N LEU A 73 -8.67 -1.50 -1.07
CA LEU A 73 -9.59 -0.45 -1.50
C LEU A 73 -9.75 -0.47 -3.03
N LEU A 74 -8.67 -0.50 -3.78
CA LEU A 74 -8.71 -0.51 -5.25
C LEU A 74 -9.27 -1.82 -5.81
N ALA A 75 -8.95 -2.95 -5.19
CA ALA A 75 -9.45 -4.25 -5.59
C ALA A 75 -10.97 -4.36 -5.39
N VAL A 76 -11.48 -3.90 -4.24
CA VAL A 76 -12.90 -4.02 -3.89
C VAL A 76 -13.74 -2.94 -4.55
N VAL A 77 -13.31 -1.68 -4.47
CA VAL A 77 -14.11 -0.53 -4.93
C VAL A 77 -14.00 -0.34 -6.44
N LEU A 78 -12.82 -0.53 -7.03
CA LEU A 78 -12.59 -0.30 -8.46
C LEU A 78 -12.44 -1.58 -9.27
N GLY A 79 -12.47 -2.76 -8.65
CA GLY A 79 -12.20 -4.02 -9.34
C GLY A 79 -10.81 -4.07 -9.97
N THR A 80 -9.86 -3.27 -9.48
CA THR A 80 -8.56 -3.04 -10.10
C THR A 80 -7.47 -3.70 -9.28
N LEU A 81 -6.76 -4.66 -9.88
CA LEU A 81 -5.55 -5.21 -9.29
C LEU A 81 -4.41 -4.19 -9.43
N TRP A 82 -3.80 -3.82 -8.31
CA TRP A 82 -2.66 -2.91 -8.27
C TRP A 82 -1.78 -3.16 -7.05
N PRO A 83 -0.44 -2.96 -7.15
CA PRO A 83 0.31 -2.87 -8.40
C PRO A 83 0.41 -4.25 -9.08
N VAL A 84 0.77 -4.26 -10.36
CA VAL A 84 0.83 -5.50 -11.17
C VAL A 84 2.27 -5.85 -11.51
N CYS A 85 2.60 -7.14 -11.43
CA CYS A 85 3.89 -7.66 -11.85
C CYS A 85 4.09 -7.46 -13.35
N PRO A 86 5.16 -6.79 -13.81
CA PRO A 86 5.40 -6.59 -15.24
C PRO A 86 5.76 -7.88 -15.99
N ARG A 87 6.10 -8.96 -15.27
CA ARG A 87 6.47 -10.26 -15.86
C ARG A 87 5.30 -11.23 -15.96
N HIS A 88 4.40 -11.20 -14.96
CA HIS A 88 3.36 -12.24 -14.79
C HIS A 88 1.94 -11.70 -14.88
N ASP A 89 1.76 -10.37 -14.95
CA ASP A 89 0.45 -9.71 -14.99
C ASP A 89 -0.47 -10.09 -13.80
N LEU A 90 0.14 -10.41 -12.66
CA LEU A 90 -0.54 -10.70 -11.40
C LEU A 90 -0.42 -9.52 -10.43
N GLY A 91 -1.44 -9.35 -9.58
CA GLY A 91 -1.35 -8.45 -8.42
C GLY A 91 -0.12 -8.77 -7.57
N LEU A 92 0.65 -7.74 -7.26
CA LEU A 92 1.73 -7.81 -6.28
C LEU A 92 1.11 -7.81 -4.88
N HIS A 93 1.89 -8.22 -3.90
CA HIS A 93 1.53 -8.12 -2.49
C HIS A 93 2.61 -7.33 -1.78
N VAL A 94 2.21 -6.58 -0.74
CA VAL A 94 3.18 -6.00 0.16
C VAL A 94 3.82 -7.11 1.01
N ARG A 95 5.15 -7.06 1.17
CA ARG A 95 5.91 -8.03 1.95
C ARG A 95 7.13 -7.39 2.61
N SER A 96 7.52 -7.87 3.78
CA SER A 96 8.72 -7.47 4.49
C SER A 96 9.80 -8.48 4.15
N ASP A 97 10.98 -7.97 3.84
CA ASP A 97 12.11 -8.74 3.31
C ASP A 97 12.84 -9.60 4.35
N ARG A 98 12.39 -9.62 5.61
CA ARG A 98 12.95 -10.52 6.63
C ARG A 98 12.26 -11.88 6.68
N ALA A 99 13.09 -12.91 6.72
CA ALA A 99 12.69 -14.28 7.04
C ALA A 99 12.24 -14.35 8.51
N GLY A 100 10.93 -14.35 8.71
CA GLY A 100 10.29 -14.53 10.01
C GLY A 100 8.77 -14.63 9.83
N PRO A 101 8.03 -15.18 10.79
CA PRO A 101 6.57 -15.12 10.77
C PRO A 101 6.12 -13.66 10.79
N GLN A 102 5.12 -13.31 9.98
CA GLN A 102 4.56 -11.94 9.87
C GLN A 102 4.12 -11.29 11.21
N TRP A 103 4.00 -12.08 12.29
CA TRP A 103 3.55 -11.65 13.61
C TRP A 103 4.68 -11.29 14.58
N SER A 104 5.95 -11.43 14.20
CA SER A 104 7.07 -11.16 15.10
C SER A 104 7.43 -9.67 15.16
N ALA A 105 7.65 -9.16 16.38
CA ALA A 105 7.90 -7.73 16.65
C ALA A 105 9.17 -7.15 15.99
N ASP A 106 10.05 -7.99 15.45
CA ASP A 106 11.25 -7.60 14.70
C ASP A 106 11.00 -7.37 13.20
N ALA A 107 9.81 -7.74 12.69
CA ALA A 107 9.36 -7.45 11.34
C ALA A 107 9.06 -5.96 11.11
N SER A 108 8.90 -5.17 12.19
CA SER A 108 8.50 -3.76 12.13
C SER A 108 9.59 -2.79 11.66
N SER A 109 10.84 -3.25 11.49
CA SER A 109 11.98 -2.42 11.08
C SER A 109 12.40 -2.55 9.61
N ALA A 110 11.81 -3.50 8.88
CA ALA A 110 12.20 -3.82 7.51
C ALA A 110 11.37 -3.00 6.52
N THR A 111 11.98 -2.47 5.46
CA THR A 111 11.26 -1.66 4.47
C THR A 111 10.28 -2.56 3.69
N PRO A 112 8.97 -2.24 3.65
CA PRO A 112 8.01 -2.98 2.86
C PRO A 112 8.37 -2.99 1.37
N THR A 113 8.11 -4.12 0.71
CA THR A 113 8.42 -4.35 -0.69
C THR A 113 7.20 -4.84 -1.45
N TRP A 114 7.10 -4.47 -2.73
CA TRP A 114 6.19 -5.09 -3.67
C TRP A 114 6.74 -6.43 -4.14
N TRP A 115 5.99 -7.49 -3.89
CA TRP A 115 6.40 -8.87 -4.12
C TRP A 115 5.42 -9.59 -5.04
N CYS A 116 5.94 -10.27 -6.06
CA CYS A 116 5.15 -11.16 -6.90
C CYS A 116 5.23 -12.58 -6.35
N ASN A 117 4.11 -13.30 -6.26
CA ASN A 117 4.07 -14.68 -5.77
C ASN A 117 4.22 -15.75 -6.87
N ALA A 118 4.34 -15.37 -8.14
CA ALA A 118 4.58 -16.33 -9.23
C ALA A 118 6.01 -16.88 -9.23
N ASP A 119 6.18 -18.09 -9.76
CA ASP A 119 7.47 -18.77 -9.99
C ASP A 119 8.39 -18.84 -8.75
N GLY A 120 7.83 -19.15 -7.58
CA GLY A 120 8.59 -19.21 -6.32
C GLY A 120 8.80 -17.84 -5.66
N GLY A 121 8.31 -16.78 -6.30
CA GLY A 121 8.21 -15.44 -5.77
C GLY A 121 9.45 -14.58 -6.01
N HIS A 122 9.24 -13.29 -6.27
CA HIS A 122 10.32 -12.33 -6.43
C HIS A 122 9.93 -10.91 -6.04
N ARG A 123 10.91 -10.18 -5.51
CA ARG A 123 10.80 -8.75 -5.23
C ARG A 123 10.78 -7.94 -6.53
N ILE A 124 9.85 -7.00 -6.64
CA ILE A 124 9.76 -6.02 -7.73
C ILE A 124 10.45 -4.71 -7.33
N ALA A 125 10.05 -4.12 -6.20
CA ALA A 125 10.56 -2.84 -5.72
C ALA A 125 10.30 -2.66 -4.21
N ASP A 126 10.91 -1.65 -3.59
CA ASP A 126 10.41 -1.13 -2.31
C ASP A 126 9.09 -0.40 -2.54
N VAL A 127 8.24 -0.37 -1.52
CA VAL A 127 7.07 0.53 -1.52
C VAL A 127 7.57 1.98 -1.51
N GLY A 128 6.95 2.82 -2.33
CA GLY A 128 7.36 4.19 -2.65
C GLY A 128 8.40 4.31 -3.77
N ARG A 129 8.82 3.19 -4.36
CA ARG A 129 9.84 3.11 -5.42
C ARG A 129 9.43 2.21 -6.59
N LEU A 130 8.13 1.98 -6.80
CA LEU A 130 7.65 1.22 -7.95
C LEU A 130 8.08 1.91 -9.25
N PRO A 131 8.73 1.21 -10.20
CA PRO A 131 9.07 1.80 -11.47
C PRO A 131 7.80 2.10 -12.29
N PRO A 132 7.78 3.17 -13.09
CA PRO A 132 6.66 3.47 -13.97
C PRO A 132 6.33 2.30 -14.90
N LYS A 133 5.04 1.99 -15.06
CA LYS A 133 4.56 1.01 -16.03
C LYS A 133 5.02 1.43 -17.42
N HIS A 134 5.87 0.61 -18.05
CA HIS A 134 6.30 0.87 -19.42
C HIS A 134 5.11 0.76 -20.37
N VAL A 135 4.67 1.89 -20.91
CA VAL A 135 3.80 1.93 -22.09
C VAL A 135 4.65 1.54 -23.30
N HIS A 136 4.55 0.28 -23.71
CA HIS A 136 5.00 -0.10 -25.05
C HIS A 136 4.11 0.67 -26.04
N THR A 137 4.71 1.62 -26.75
CA THR A 137 4.05 2.42 -27.79
C THR A 137 4.06 1.65 -29.09
#